data_AF-A0A3D2FYB8-F1
#
_entry.id   AF-A0A3D2FYB8-F1
#
_cell.length_a   1.000
_cell.length_b   1.000
_cell.length_c   1.000
_cell.angle_alpha   90.00
_cell.angle_beta   90.00
_cell.angle_gamma   90.00
#
_symmetry.space_group_name_H-M   'P 1'
#
loop_
_entity.id
_entity.type
_entity.pdbx_description
1 polymer ?
#
loop_
_entity_poly.entity_id
_entity_poly.type
_entity_poly.pdbx_seq_one_letter_code
_entity_poly.pdbx_strand_id
1 'polypeptide(L)'
;MTTSEKVAYLKGLAEGMGIQEDGGQGKLFHVIIDILEDLSLDLADTKDALVDLTDGVEEINEDLAELENEFYESPCSCCGGDDEDEEYDDEDEDDTVFYSVECPGCGFKLTVDEDTLDAGSFECPECGEVIDFENAAVEEVVFDDEDDEDEKD
;
A
#
# COMPACT_ATOMS: atom_id res chain seq x y z
N MET A 1 -28.69 -6.66 -19.25
CA MET A 1 -29.38 -5.57 -18.54
C MET A 1 -28.36 -4.81 -17.71
N THR A 2 -27.94 -3.64 -18.19
CA THR A 2 -27.13 -2.67 -17.45
C THR A 2 -27.91 -2.14 -16.25
N THR A 3 -27.22 -1.48 -15.33
CA THR A 3 -27.85 -0.87 -14.15
C THR A 3 -28.91 0.15 -14.57
N SER A 4 -28.62 0.98 -15.58
CA SER A 4 -29.57 1.95 -16.13
C SER A 4 -30.80 1.28 -16.78
N GLU A 5 -30.63 0.16 -17.49
CA GLU A 5 -31.76 -0.61 -18.04
C GLU A 5 -32.66 -1.17 -16.94
N LYS A 6 -32.09 -1.60 -15.81
CA LYS A 6 -32.86 -2.08 -14.65
C LYS A 6 -33.62 -0.95 -13.96
N VAL A 7 -33.02 0.23 -13.84
CA VAL A 7 -33.68 1.41 -13.26
C VAL A 7 -34.81 1.91 -14.17
N ALA A 8 -34.59 1.95 -15.48
CA ALA A 8 -35.63 2.28 -16.46
C ALA A 8 -36.81 1.30 -16.41
N TYR A 9 -36.53 -0.01 -16.24
CA TYR A 9 -37.57 -1.01 -16.03
C TYR A 9 -38.35 -0.76 -14.72
N LEU A 10 -37.65 -0.40 -13.64
CA LEU A 10 -38.25 -0.05 -12.34
C LEU A 10 -39.18 1.19 -12.45
N LYS A 11 -38.75 2.21 -13.19
CA LYS A 11 -39.54 3.41 -13.51
C LYS A 11 -40.83 3.05 -14.25
N GLY A 12 -40.73 2.24 -15.31
CA GLY A 12 -41.90 1.76 -16.05
C GLY A 12 -42.83 0.88 -15.21
N LEU A 13 -42.29 0.09 -14.28
CA LEU A 13 -43.08 -0.71 -13.35
C LEU A 13 -43.87 0.19 -12.38
N ALA A 14 -43.23 1.23 -11.82
CA ALA A 14 -43.87 2.18 -10.91
C ALA A 14 -45.03 2.93 -11.59
N GLU A 15 -44.82 3.39 -12.82
CA GLU A 15 -45.87 4.00 -13.66
C GLU A 15 -47.01 3.00 -13.95
N GLY A 16 -46.68 1.76 -14.31
CA GLY A 16 -47.65 0.71 -14.63
C GLY A 16 -48.49 0.25 -13.43
N MET A 17 -47.96 0.38 -12.21
CA MET A 17 -48.67 0.10 -10.96
C MET A 17 -49.56 1.26 -10.50
N GLY A 18 -49.53 2.40 -11.19
CA GLY A 18 -50.30 3.59 -10.81
C GLY A 18 -49.81 4.22 -9.51
N ILE A 19 -48.51 4.12 -9.21
CA ILE A 19 -47.89 4.86 -8.10
C ILE A 19 -47.90 6.33 -8.49
N GLN A 20 -48.90 7.08 -8.01
CA GLN A 20 -49.08 8.47 -8.40
C GLN A 20 -48.20 9.42 -7.57
N GLU A 21 -47.63 10.44 -8.20
CA GLU A 21 -46.77 11.47 -7.57
C GLU A 21 -47.49 12.32 -6.50
N ASP A 22 -48.81 12.20 -6.40
CA ASP A 22 -49.68 13.00 -5.54
C ASP A 22 -49.92 12.39 -4.14
N GLY A 23 -49.29 11.24 -3.82
CA GLY A 23 -49.24 10.65 -2.48
C GLY A 23 -47.87 10.72 -1.81
N GLY A 24 -47.80 10.80 -0.48
CA GLY A 24 -46.53 10.79 0.27
C GLY A 24 -45.65 9.56 -0.03
N GLN A 25 -46.27 8.41 -0.26
CA GLN A 25 -45.58 7.18 -0.68
C GLN A 25 -45.12 7.23 -2.15
N GLY A 26 -45.92 7.81 -3.04
CA GLY A 26 -45.55 7.95 -4.46
C GLY A 26 -44.36 8.88 -4.65
N LYS A 27 -44.35 10.03 -3.98
CA LYS A 27 -43.20 10.94 -3.96
C LYS A 27 -41.92 10.27 -3.48
N LEU A 28 -42.01 9.44 -2.45
CA LEU A 28 -40.86 8.68 -1.95
C LEU A 28 -40.32 7.72 -3.01
N PHE A 29 -41.19 6.95 -3.68
CA PHE A 29 -40.76 6.02 -4.74
C PHE A 29 -40.14 6.73 -5.93
N HIS A 30 -40.70 7.86 -6.37
CA HIS A 30 -40.12 8.66 -7.45
C HIS A 30 -38.72 9.17 -7.08
N VAL A 31 -38.55 9.75 -5.88
CA VAL A 31 -37.23 10.19 -5.41
C VAL A 31 -36.24 9.03 -5.34
N ILE A 32 -36.67 7.84 -4.90
CA ILE A 32 -35.80 6.65 -4.89
C ILE A 32 -35.40 6.26 -6.31
N ILE A 33 -36.33 6.27 -7.26
CA ILE A 33 -36.05 5.92 -8.66
C ILE A 33 -35.09 6.93 -9.29
N ASP A 34 -35.27 8.22 -9.02
CA ASP A 34 -34.39 9.28 -9.51
C ASP A 34 -32.96 9.12 -8.95
N ILE A 35 -32.82 8.87 -7.64
CA ILE A 35 -31.51 8.59 -7.02
C ILE A 35 -30.86 7.35 -7.64
N LEU A 36 -31.64 6.30 -7.92
CA LEU A 36 -31.12 5.10 -8.58
C LEU A 36 -30.70 5.38 -10.04
N GLU A 37 -31.38 6.30 -10.72
CA GLU A 37 -31.04 6.73 -12.09
C GLU A 37 -29.70 7.46 -12.07
N ASP A 38 -29.53 8.43 -11.17
CA ASP A 38 -28.27 9.15 -10.95
C ASP A 38 -27.13 8.18 -10.59
N LEU A 39 -27.34 7.29 -9.62
CA LEU A 39 -26.36 6.27 -9.25
C LEU A 39 -26.00 5.33 -10.42
N SER A 40 -26.95 5.08 -11.33
CA SER A 40 -26.68 4.24 -12.50
C SER A 40 -25.75 4.92 -13.50
N LEU A 41 -25.84 6.25 -13.61
CA LEU A 41 -24.96 7.08 -14.45
C LEU A 41 -23.59 7.22 -13.80
N ASP A 42 -23.53 7.58 -12.51
CA ASP A 42 -22.28 7.69 -11.76
C ASP A 42 -21.48 6.37 -11.79
N LEU A 43 -22.18 5.23 -11.70
CA LEU A 43 -21.56 3.92 -11.80
C LEU A 43 -21.02 3.62 -13.20
N ALA A 44 -21.66 4.13 -14.26
CA ALA A 44 -21.16 3.98 -15.62
C ALA A 44 -19.88 4.82 -15.80
N ASP A 45 -19.92 6.08 -15.40
CA ASP A 45 -18.76 6.99 -15.46
C ASP A 45 -17.58 6.44 -14.65
N THR A 46 -17.85 5.88 -13.46
CA THR A 46 -16.81 5.24 -12.62
C THR A 46 -16.20 4.03 -13.31
N LYS A 47 -16.99 3.22 -14.01
CA LYS A 47 -16.46 2.05 -14.74
C LYS A 47 -15.57 2.47 -15.90
N ASP A 48 -15.97 3.51 -16.63
CA ASP A 48 -15.16 4.04 -17.74
C ASP A 48 -13.83 4.59 -17.19
N ALA A 49 -13.86 5.36 -16.11
CA ALA A 49 -12.64 5.84 -15.45
C ALA A 49 -11.74 4.70 -14.91
N LEU A 50 -12.33 3.59 -14.45
CA LEU A 50 -11.55 2.41 -14.04
C LEU A 50 -10.87 1.72 -15.22
N VAL A 51 -11.53 1.65 -16.38
CA VAL A 51 -10.90 1.13 -17.60
C VAL A 51 -9.72 2.00 -17.99
N ASP A 52 -9.89 3.32 -18.03
CA ASP A 52 -8.80 4.26 -18.35
C ASP A 52 -7.61 4.12 -17.38
N LEU A 53 -7.89 3.89 -16.09
CA LEU A 53 -6.84 3.64 -15.08
C LEU A 53 -6.14 2.30 -15.28
N THR A 54 -6.88 1.25 -15.62
CA THR A 54 -6.28 -0.06 -15.92
C THR A 54 -5.35 0.03 -17.12
N ASP A 55 -5.79 0.68 -18.19
CA ASP A 55 -4.96 0.91 -19.39
C ASP A 55 -3.68 1.70 -19.03
N GLY A 56 -3.79 2.74 -18.20
CA GLY A 56 -2.62 3.50 -17.74
C GLY A 56 -1.66 2.72 -16.84
N VAL A 57 -2.15 1.77 -16.04
CA VAL A 57 -1.30 0.88 -15.24
C VAL A 57 -0.58 -0.13 -16.13
N GLU A 58 -1.24 -0.65 -17.16
CA GLU A 58 -0.62 -1.53 -18.15
C GLU A 58 0.52 -0.80 -18.89
N GLU A 59 0.31 0.45 -19.32
CA GLU A 59 1.35 1.29 -19.92
C GLU A 59 2.55 1.49 -19.00
N ILE A 60 2.32 1.86 -17.73
CA ILE A 60 3.39 2.00 -16.74
C ILE A 60 4.17 0.70 -16.55
N ASN A 61 3.48 -0.44 -16.52
CA ASN A 61 4.11 -1.73 -16.36
C ASN A 61 4.97 -2.11 -17.57
N GLU A 62 4.51 -1.80 -18.79
CA GLU A 62 5.31 -1.98 -20.01
C GLU A 62 6.54 -1.08 -20.02
N ASP A 63 6.40 0.19 -19.67
CA ASP A 63 7.51 1.14 -19.56
C ASP A 63 8.55 0.69 -18.53
N LEU A 64 8.10 0.20 -17.36
CA LEU A 64 8.99 -0.30 -16.32
C LEU A 64 9.74 -1.55 -16.79
N ALA A 65 9.05 -2.47 -17.47
CA ALA A 65 9.68 -3.65 -18.04
C ALA A 65 10.74 -3.26 -19.09
N GLU A 66 10.51 -2.24 -19.93
CA GLU A 66 11.53 -1.75 -20.88
C GLU A 66 12.76 -1.20 -20.13
N LEU A 67 12.56 -0.42 -19.07
CA LEU A 67 13.66 0.09 -18.23
C LEU A 67 14.43 -1.05 -17.55
N GLU A 68 13.75 -2.07 -17.04
CA GLU A 68 14.40 -3.22 -16.41
C GLU A 68 15.27 -3.99 -17.42
N ASN A 69 14.76 -4.19 -18.63
CA ASN A 69 15.52 -4.79 -19.71
C ASN A 69 16.75 -3.95 -20.10
N GLU A 70 16.62 -2.62 -20.16
CA GLU A 70 17.71 -1.72 -20.55
C GLU A 70 18.81 -1.62 -19.46
N PHE A 71 18.43 -1.57 -18.18
CA PHE A 71 19.35 -1.26 -17.07
C PHE A 71 19.75 -2.47 -16.22
N TYR A 72 18.87 -3.45 -16.03
CA TYR A 72 19.12 -4.60 -15.16
C TYR A 72 19.41 -5.90 -15.93
N GLU A 73 18.80 -6.14 -17.10
CA GLU A 73 19.07 -7.34 -17.91
C GLU A 73 20.14 -7.16 -19.00
N SER A 74 20.49 -5.92 -19.36
CA SER A 74 21.63 -5.70 -20.26
C SER A 74 22.91 -6.00 -19.48
N PRO A 75 23.72 -7.01 -19.86
CA PRO A 75 25.04 -7.20 -19.27
C PRO A 75 25.86 -5.98 -19.67
N CYS A 76 25.86 -4.98 -18.79
CA CYS A 76 26.68 -3.81 -18.93
C CYS A 76 28.09 -4.33 -19.23
N SER A 77 28.69 -3.97 -20.36
CA SER A 77 30.06 -4.40 -20.68
C SER A 77 31.10 -3.95 -19.63
N CYS A 78 30.69 -3.16 -18.63
CA CYS A 78 31.45 -2.73 -17.46
C CYS A 78 31.18 -3.59 -16.21
N CYS A 79 30.09 -4.37 -16.17
CA CYS A 79 29.74 -5.33 -15.13
C CYS A 79 29.72 -6.72 -15.80
N GLY A 80 30.86 -7.41 -15.74
CA GLY A 80 31.07 -8.68 -16.44
C GLY A 80 29.94 -9.66 -16.18
N GLY A 81 29.32 -10.12 -17.28
CA GLY A 81 28.50 -11.32 -17.23
C GLY A 81 29.40 -12.50 -16.90
N ASP A 82 29.09 -13.17 -15.81
CA ASP A 82 29.45 -14.56 -15.59
C ASP A 82 28.23 -15.23 -14.94
N ASP A 83 27.52 -15.98 -15.78
CA ASP A 83 26.75 -17.14 -15.33
C ASP A 83 27.78 -18.17 -14.82
N GLU A 84 28.22 -18.03 -13.58
CA GLU A 84 28.78 -19.15 -12.83
C GLU A 84 27.89 -19.38 -11.61
N ASP A 85 27.51 -20.64 -11.41
CA ASP A 85 26.83 -21.17 -10.23
C ASP A 85 27.41 -20.56 -8.95
N GLU A 86 26.80 -19.50 -8.43
CA GLU A 86 26.90 -19.21 -7.01
C GLU A 86 25.87 -20.15 -6.36
N GLU A 87 26.36 -21.35 -6.06
CA GLU A 87 25.95 -22.07 -4.86
C GLU A 87 25.74 -21.00 -3.79
N TYR A 88 24.48 -20.74 -3.46
CA TYR A 88 24.11 -19.92 -2.32
C TYR A 88 24.76 -20.61 -1.11
N ASP A 89 26.00 -20.24 -0.83
CA ASP A 89 26.53 -20.29 0.51
C ASP A 89 25.59 -19.35 1.25
N ASP A 90 24.69 -19.95 2.03
CA ASP A 90 24.15 -19.38 3.26
C ASP A 90 25.33 -18.92 4.14
N GLU A 91 26.03 -17.86 3.73
CA GLU A 91 26.83 -17.04 4.61
C GLU A 91 25.95 -15.86 5.02
N ASP A 92 25.07 -16.20 5.96
CA ASP A 92 24.63 -15.39 7.09
C ASP A 92 24.08 -13.99 6.76
N GLU A 93 22.74 -13.93 6.77
CA GLU A 93 21.93 -12.97 7.51
C GLU A 93 22.64 -11.70 8.01
N ASP A 94 22.23 -10.57 7.45
CA ASP A 94 21.93 -9.35 8.18
C ASP A 94 22.85 -8.99 9.37
N ASP A 95 24.12 -8.70 9.07
CA ASP A 95 25.07 -8.07 10.01
C ASP A 95 24.68 -6.62 10.39
N THR A 96 23.45 -6.17 10.13
CA THR A 96 22.96 -4.86 10.57
C THR A 96 22.52 -4.94 12.03
N VAL A 97 23.48 -4.81 12.95
CA VAL A 97 23.22 -4.85 14.39
C VAL A 97 22.48 -3.58 14.84
N PHE A 98 21.26 -3.75 15.36
CA PHE A 98 20.49 -2.67 15.96
C PHE A 98 20.62 -2.68 17.48
N TYR A 99 20.49 -1.49 18.08
CA TYR A 99 20.61 -1.31 19.52
C TYR A 99 19.41 -0.56 20.07
N SER A 100 18.86 -1.06 21.18
CA SER A 100 17.82 -0.38 21.94
C SER A 100 18.45 0.47 23.05
N VAL A 101 18.13 1.76 23.06
CA VAL A 101 18.59 2.72 24.06
C VAL A 101 17.38 3.30 24.80
N GLU A 102 17.45 3.32 26.13
CA GLU A 102 16.42 3.96 26.96
C GLU A 102 16.81 5.39 27.32
N CYS A 103 15.95 6.36 26.99
CA CYS A 103 16.16 7.76 27.36
C CYS A 103 16.06 7.93 28.89
N PRO A 104 17.10 8.46 29.58
CA PRO A 104 17.07 8.65 31.04
C PRO A 104 16.09 9.75 31.50
N GLY A 105 15.71 10.66 30.60
CA GLY A 105 14.81 11.78 30.91
C GLY A 105 13.32 11.40 30.91
N CYS A 106 12.88 10.58 29.95
CA CYS A 106 11.48 10.19 29.79
C CYS A 106 11.19 8.68 29.83
N GLY A 107 12.23 7.82 29.76
CA GLY A 107 12.07 6.36 29.72
C GLY A 107 11.67 5.81 28.36
N PHE A 108 11.71 6.62 27.30
CA PHE A 108 11.42 6.18 25.93
C PHE A 108 12.53 5.27 25.41
N LYS A 109 12.15 4.13 24.83
CA LYS A 109 13.08 3.21 24.18
C LYS A 109 13.14 3.52 22.69
N LEU A 110 14.33 3.88 22.22
CA LEU A 110 14.63 4.15 20.81
C LEU A 110 15.53 3.02 20.29
N THR A 111 15.29 2.61 19.05
CA THR A 111 16.17 1.69 18.32
C THR A 111 17.06 2.51 17.40
N VAL A 112 18.37 2.29 17.48
CA VAL A 112 19.40 3.00 16.71
C VAL A 112 20.39 1.99 16.10
N ASP A 113 20.99 2.37 14.99
CA ASP A 113 22.06 1.65 14.30
C ASP A 113 23.44 1.97 14.89
N GLU A 114 24.46 1.17 14.54
CA GLU A 114 25.84 1.32 15.02
C GLU A 114 26.43 2.72 14.72
N ASP A 115 26.19 3.26 13.52
CA ASP A 115 26.66 4.60 13.13
C ASP A 115 26.12 5.70 14.05
N THR A 116 24.85 5.56 14.48
CA THR A 116 24.21 6.51 15.40
C THR A 116 24.78 6.39 16.82
N LEU A 117 25.13 5.19 17.29
CA LEU A 117 25.82 5.01 18.57
C LEU A 117 27.23 5.63 18.56
N ASP A 118 27.97 5.43 17.47
CA ASP A 118 29.34 5.95 17.31
C ASP A 118 29.39 7.49 17.23
N ALA A 119 28.28 8.14 16.86
CA ALA A 119 28.15 9.60 16.93
C ALA A 119 28.18 10.13 18.38
N GLY A 120 28.00 9.27 19.39
CA GLY A 120 28.22 9.53 20.82
C GLY A 120 27.06 10.24 21.54
N SER A 121 26.19 10.96 20.84
CA SER A 121 24.99 11.55 21.45
C SER A 121 23.86 11.75 20.45
N PHE A 122 22.61 11.67 20.91
CA PHE A 122 21.42 11.85 20.09
C PHE A 122 20.31 12.61 20.84
N GLU A 123 19.53 13.43 20.13
CA GLU A 123 18.40 14.16 20.74
C GLU A 123 17.16 13.28 20.82
N CYS A 124 16.63 13.06 22.03
CA CYS A 124 15.43 12.27 22.22
C CYS A 124 14.24 12.90 21.47
N PRO A 125 13.55 12.17 20.57
CA PRO A 125 12.43 12.72 19.81
C PRO A 125 11.19 12.99 20.67
N GLU A 126 11.07 12.36 21.84
CA GLU A 126 9.91 12.54 22.72
C GLU A 126 10.06 13.73 23.68
N CYS A 127 11.24 13.92 24.28
CA CYS A 127 11.46 14.96 25.30
C CYS A 127 12.47 16.06 24.92
N GLY A 128 13.22 15.88 23.83
CA GLY A 128 14.22 16.83 23.34
C GLY A 128 15.50 16.89 24.19
N GLU A 129 15.71 15.95 25.11
CA GLU A 129 16.94 15.86 25.90
C GLU A 129 18.02 15.10 25.14
N VAL A 130 19.27 15.58 25.24
CA VAL A 130 20.43 14.94 24.59
C VAL A 130 20.80 13.70 25.40
N ILE A 131 20.67 12.53 24.77
CA ILE A 131 21.08 11.24 25.29
C ILE A 131 22.56 11.06 24.97
N ASP A 132 23.37 10.82 25.99
CA ASP A 132 24.77 10.48 25.86
C ASP A 132 24.92 8.95 25.94
N PHE A 133 25.33 8.33 24.83
CA PHE A 133 25.34 6.88 24.70
C PHE A 133 26.40 6.20 25.58
N GLU A 134 27.45 6.91 26.02
CA GLU A 134 28.45 6.38 26.95
C GLU A 134 27.87 6.10 28.35
N ASN A 135 26.77 6.78 28.70
CA ASN A 135 26.13 6.70 30.01
C ASN A 135 24.72 6.10 29.97
N ALA A 136 24.21 5.76 28.79
CA ALA A 136 22.90 5.16 28.59
C ALA A 136 22.96 3.63 28.67
N ALA A 137 21.83 3.00 29.01
CA ALA A 137 21.69 1.55 28.91
C ALA A 137 21.44 1.20 27.43
N VAL A 138 22.41 0.53 26.81
CA VAL A 138 22.38 0.07 25.42
C VAL A 138 22.29 -1.44 25.42
N GLU A 139 21.26 -1.99 24.78
CA GLU A 139 21.07 -3.43 24.60
C GLU A 139 21.04 -3.75 23.10
N GLU A 140 21.86 -4.69 22.66
CA GLU A 140 21.83 -5.23 21.31
C GLU A 140 20.50 -5.97 21.08
N VAL A 141 19.84 -5.69 19.96
CA VAL A 141 18.58 -6.33 19.57
C VAL A 141 18.75 -7.00 18.22
N VAL A 142 18.53 -8.31 18.21
CA VAL A 142 18.47 -9.12 16.99
C VAL A 142 16.99 -9.29 16.63
N PHE A 143 16.64 -8.95 15.39
CA PHE A 143 15.32 -9.25 14.85
C PHE A 143 15.39 -10.64 14.20
N ASP A 144 14.79 -11.63 14.85
CA ASP A 144 14.54 -12.93 14.23
C ASP A 144 13.39 -12.71 13.23
N ASP A 145 13.68 -12.75 11.93
CA ASP A 145 12.66 -12.82 10.87
C ASP A 145 12.05 -14.24 10.81
N GLU A 146 11.45 -14.71 11.91
CA GLU A 146 10.65 -15.94 11.93
C GLU A 146 9.16 -15.66 11.58
N ASP A 147 8.89 -15.01 10.46
CA ASP A 147 7.52 -14.91 9.90
C ASP A 147 7.45 -15.18 8.38
N ASP A 148 8.38 -15.99 7.85
CA ASP A 148 8.26 -16.66 6.55
C ASP A 148 8.15 -18.19 6.74
N GLU A 149 6.95 -18.67 7.09
CA GLU A 149 6.52 -20.01 6.67
C GLU A 149 5.22 -19.93 5.86
N ASP A 150 5.43 -20.04 4.55
CA ASP A 150 4.46 -20.33 3.50
C ASP A 150 3.43 -21.42 3.86
N GLU A 151 2.22 -21.24 3.35
CA GLU A 151 1.24 -22.31 3.12
C GLU A 151 1.87 -23.50 2.37
N LYS A 152 2.00 -24.68 3.00
CA LYS A 152 1.80 -26.01 2.35
C LYS A 152 1.35 -27.10 3.33
N ASP A 153 0.04 -27.25 3.53
CA ASP A 153 -0.79 -28.48 3.27
C ASP A 153 -2.26 -28.26 3.70
#